data_AF-A0A7J7USQ7-F1
#
_entry.id   AF-A0A7J7USQ7-F1
#
_cell.length_a   1.000
_cell.length_b   1.000
_cell.length_c   1.000
_cell.angle_alpha   90.00
_cell.angle_beta   90.00
_cell.angle_gamma   90.00
#
_symmetry.space_group_name_H-M   'P 1'
#
loop_
_entity.id
_entity.type
_entity.pdbx_description
1 polymer ?
#
loop_
_entity_poly.entity_id
_entity_poly.type
_entity_poly.pdbx_seq_one_letter_code
_entity_poly.pdbx_strand_id
1 'polypeptide(L)'
;MSTNDLPETEKSFHRNLIRKKMLERWRNAHTLCLWQTTLSQRRNPYAILKIQESMVQELAMANKQLLMVRQAALHQLFEKEHQQYQQELSRMGKAFYKERF
;
A
#
# COMPACT_ATOMS: atom_id res chain seq x y z
N MET A 1 42.77 11.35 39.26
CA MET A 1 43.49 10.47 40.21
C MET A 1 43.58 9.08 39.60
N SER A 2 44.79 8.57 39.43
CA SER A 2 45.03 7.26 38.82
C SER A 2 44.59 6.16 39.79
N THR A 3 43.87 5.14 39.31
CA THR A 3 43.29 4.06 40.14
C THR A 3 44.32 3.15 40.80
N ASN A 4 45.61 3.43 40.64
CA ASN A 4 46.69 2.54 41.04
C ASN A 4 46.99 2.61 42.55
N ASP A 5 46.62 3.68 43.24
CA ASP A 5 46.96 3.92 44.65
C ASP A 5 45.89 3.46 45.66
N LEU A 6 44.77 2.89 45.20
CA LEU A 6 43.69 2.42 46.08
C LEU A 6 43.92 0.97 46.58
N PRO A 7 43.48 0.63 47.82
CA PRO A 7 43.47 -0.74 48.32
C PRO A 7 42.70 -1.69 47.38
N GLU A 8 43.15 -2.94 47.28
CA GLU A 8 42.66 -3.92 46.29
C GLU A 8 41.15 -4.19 46.39
N THR A 9 40.59 -4.01 47.59
CA THR A 9 39.16 -4.09 47.90
C THR A 9 38.34 -3.01 47.19
N GLU A 10 38.81 -1.77 47.15
CA GLU A 10 38.16 -0.66 46.45
C GLU A 10 38.27 -0.82 44.93
N LYS A 11 39.41 -1.28 44.43
CA LYS A 11 39.57 -1.66 43.01
C LYS A 11 38.61 -2.77 42.60
N SER A 12 38.40 -3.77 43.46
CA SER A 12 37.41 -4.84 43.25
C SER A 12 35.97 -4.30 43.24
N PHE A 13 35.65 -3.41 44.18
CA PHE A 13 34.34 -2.75 44.23
C PHE A 13 34.06 -1.92 42.96
N HIS A 14 35.02 -1.12 42.50
CA HIS A 14 34.92 -0.37 41.25
C HIS A 14 34.72 -1.30 40.04
N ARG A 15 35.47 -2.41 39.95
CA ARG A 15 35.30 -3.42 38.89
C ARG A 15 33.89 -4.02 38.90
N ASN A 16 33.35 -4.36 40.06
CA ASN A 16 32.00 -4.90 40.20
C ASN A 16 30.91 -3.86 39.87
N LEU A 17 31.13 -2.59 40.25
CA LEU A 17 30.22 -1.50 39.89
C LEU A 17 30.17 -1.27 38.37
N ILE A 18 31.32 -1.30 37.71
CA ILE A 18 31.40 -1.18 36.24
C ILE A 18 30.67 -2.35 35.57
N ARG A 19 30.88 -3.58 36.04
CA ARG A 19 30.18 -4.78 35.54
C ARG A 19 28.67 -4.65 35.71
N LYS A 20 28.18 -4.23 36.89
CA LYS A 20 26.75 -4.02 37.13
C LYS A 20 26.17 -2.98 36.16
N LYS A 21 26.86 -1.85 35.95
CA LYS A 21 26.44 -0.82 34.97
C LYS A 21 26.42 -1.36 33.54
N MET A 22 27.38 -2.18 33.15
CA MET A 22 27.39 -2.85 31.84
C MET A 22 26.20 -3.81 31.67
N LEU A 23 25.89 -4.60 32.71
CA LEU A 23 24.75 -5.51 32.69
C LEU A 23 23.42 -4.75 32.56
N GLU A 24 23.24 -3.65 33.29
CA GLU A 24 22.02 -2.83 33.17
C GLU A 24 21.91 -2.18 31.78
N ARG A 25 23.01 -1.69 31.21
CA ARG A 25 23.03 -1.16 29.84
C ARG A 25 22.67 -2.23 28.82
N TRP A 26 23.23 -3.44 28.96
CA TRP A 26 22.92 -4.56 28.10
C TRP A 26 21.45 -4.97 28.21
N ARG A 27 20.92 -5.03 29.43
CA ARG A 27 19.51 -5.34 29.69
C ARG A 27 18.58 -4.32 29.03
N ASN A 28 18.86 -3.04 29.21
CA ASN A 28 18.08 -1.96 28.59
C ASN A 28 18.13 -2.02 27.06
N ALA A 29 19.32 -2.22 26.49
CA ALA A 29 19.49 -2.37 25.04
C ALA A 29 18.72 -3.59 24.50
N HIS A 30 18.74 -4.71 25.25
CA HIS A 30 18.01 -5.91 24.90
C HIS A 30 16.49 -5.69 24.92
N THR A 31 15.96 -5.03 25.96
CA THR A 31 14.53 -4.69 26.04
C THR A 31 14.10 -3.75 24.92
N LEU A 32 14.92 -2.74 24.60
CA LEU A 32 14.67 -1.82 23.48
C LEU A 32 14.65 -2.55 22.14
N CYS A 33 15.61 -3.45 21.91
CA CYS A 33 15.66 -4.26 20.70
C CYS A 33 14.42 -5.14 20.55
N LEU A 34 13.99 -5.83 21.60
CA LEU A 34 12.76 -6.63 21.60
C LEU A 34 11.51 -5.78 21.32
N TRP A 35 11.45 -4.57 21.87
CA TRP A 35 10.34 -3.66 21.62
C TRP A 35 10.32 -3.18 20.15
N GLN A 36 11.49 -2.88 19.59
CA GLN A 36 11.62 -2.45 18.20
C GLN A 36 11.26 -3.55 17.20
N THR A 37 11.67 -4.80 17.46
CA THR A 37 11.33 -5.94 16.60
C THR A 37 9.83 -6.25 16.65
N THR A 38 9.22 -6.26 17.83
CA THR A 38 7.77 -6.49 17.98
C THR A 38 6.93 -5.39 17.33
N LEU A 39 7.33 -4.12 17.45
CA LEU A 39 6.68 -3.03 16.73
C LEU A 39 6.82 -3.16 15.21
N SER A 40 8.01 -3.53 14.72
CA SER A 40 8.25 -3.68 13.28
C SER A 40 7.41 -4.82 12.70
N GLN A 41 7.30 -5.93 13.42
CA GLN A 41 6.41 -7.04 13.08
C GLN A 41 4.94 -6.61 13.04
N ARG A 42 4.48 -5.77 13.98
CA ARG A 42 3.10 -5.24 14.01
C ARG A 42 2.82 -4.18 12.95
N ARG A 43 3.82 -3.39 12.55
CA ARG A 43 3.67 -2.33 11.54
C ARG A 43 3.57 -2.90 10.13
N ASN A 44 4.13 -4.08 9.88
CA ASN A 44 4.10 -4.78 8.59
C ASN A 44 2.69 -5.18 8.10
N PRO A 45 1.83 -5.87 8.88
CA PRO A 45 0.51 -6.32 8.39
C PRO A 45 -0.42 -5.15 8.04
N TYR A 46 -0.46 -4.09 8.87
CA TYR A 46 -1.30 -2.93 8.58
C TYR A 46 -0.82 -2.15 7.34
N ALA A 47 0.49 -2.12 7.08
CA ALA A 47 1.03 -1.53 5.87
C ALA A 47 0.60 -2.32 4.62
N ILE A 48 0.63 -3.66 4.68
CA ILE A 48 0.17 -4.53 3.60
C ILE A 48 -1.33 -4.35 3.36
N LEU A 49 -2.16 -4.35 4.40
CA LEU A 49 -3.60 -4.14 4.29
C LEU A 49 -3.93 -2.79 3.65
N LYS A 50 -3.24 -1.72 4.07
CA LYS A 50 -3.44 -0.39 3.49
C LYS A 50 -3.07 -0.33 2.00
N ILE A 51 -2.01 -1.02 1.59
CA ILE A 51 -1.62 -1.13 0.18
C ILE A 51 -2.67 -1.93 -0.61
N GLN A 52 -3.21 -3.01 -0.04
CA GLN A 52 -4.28 -3.78 -0.68
C GLN A 52 -5.54 -2.94 -0.87
N GLU A 53 -5.94 -2.18 0.16
CA GLU A 53 -7.09 -1.28 0.08
C GLU A 53 -6.91 -0.21 -1.00
N SER A 54 -5.73 0.42 -1.08
CA SER A 54 -5.45 1.41 -2.12
C SER A 54 -5.46 0.78 -3.52
N MET A 55 -4.88 -0.42 -3.68
CA MET A 55 -4.90 -1.15 -4.95
C MET A 55 -6.33 -1.46 -5.40
N VAL A 56 -7.22 -1.89 -4.50
CA VAL A 56 -8.62 -2.18 -4.83
C VAL A 56 -9.34 -0.91 -5.31
N GLN A 57 -9.10 0.23 -4.66
CA GLN A 57 -9.68 1.51 -5.08
C GLN A 57 -9.17 1.94 -6.47
N GLU A 58 -7.87 1.83 -6.70
CA GLU A 58 -7.25 2.13 -8.00
C GLU A 58 -7.81 1.24 -9.12
N LEU A 59 -7.94 -0.05 -8.87
CA LEU A 59 -8.52 -0.99 -9.83
C LEU A 59 -10.00 -0.68 -10.13
N ALA A 60 -10.78 -0.31 -9.11
CA ALA A 60 -12.18 0.08 -9.30
C ALA A 60 -12.31 1.35 -10.16
N MET A 61 -11.45 2.35 -9.93
CA MET A 61 -11.41 3.58 -10.73
C MET A 61 -10.98 3.30 -12.18
N ALA A 62 -9.93 2.49 -12.37
CA ALA A 62 -9.46 2.10 -13.69
C ALA A 62 -10.53 1.33 -14.48
N ASN A 63 -11.24 0.39 -13.84
CA ASN A 63 -12.32 -0.36 -14.48
C ASN A 63 -13.48 0.57 -14.88
N LYS A 64 -13.86 1.52 -14.01
CA LYS A 64 -14.88 2.51 -14.34
C LYS A 64 -14.50 3.33 -15.58
N GLN A 65 -13.25 3.80 -15.65
CA GLN A 65 -12.75 4.54 -16.80
C GLN A 65 -12.72 3.68 -18.08
N LEU A 66 -12.26 2.43 -17.96
CA LEU A 66 -12.24 1.48 -19.09
C LEU A 66 -13.64 1.24 -19.64
N LEU A 67 -14.65 1.04 -18.78
CA LEU A 67 -16.03 0.86 -19.20
C LEU A 67 -16.59 2.08 -19.93
N MET A 68 -16.30 3.29 -19.45
CA MET A 68 -16.71 4.53 -20.12
C MET A 68 -16.11 4.63 -21.53
N VAL A 69 -14.82 4.37 -21.68
CA VAL A 69 -14.15 4.38 -22.98
C VAL A 69 -14.72 3.32 -23.91
N ARG A 70 -14.95 2.11 -23.40
CA ARG A 70 -15.54 1.01 -24.19
C ARG A 70 -16.95 1.33 -24.64
N GLN A 71 -17.78 1.89 -23.78
CA GLN A 71 -19.14 2.32 -24.13
C GLN A 71 -19.12 3.39 -25.20
N ALA A 72 -18.27 4.43 -25.05
CA ALA A 72 -18.14 5.48 -26.06
C ALA A 72 -17.68 4.93 -27.42
N ALA A 73 -16.68 4.04 -27.44
CA ALA A 73 -16.22 3.40 -28.66
C ALA A 73 -17.31 2.54 -29.32
N LEU A 74 -18.09 1.82 -28.52
CA LEU A 74 -19.20 0.99 -29.00
C LEU A 74 -20.34 1.84 -29.57
N HIS A 75 -20.68 2.95 -28.92
CA HIS A 75 -21.66 3.91 -29.45
C HIS A 75 -21.22 4.45 -30.81
N GLN A 76 -19.95 4.83 -30.97
CA GLN A 76 -19.42 5.31 -32.25
C GLN A 76 -19.48 4.25 -33.35
N LEU A 77 -19.24 2.97 -33.02
CA LEU A 77 -19.38 1.88 -33.98
C LEU A 77 -20.84 1.71 -34.42
N PHE A 78 -21.77 1.69 -33.47
CA PHE A 78 -23.20 1.58 -33.79
C PHE A 78 -23.74 2.78 -34.56
N GLU A 79 -23.25 3.99 -34.32
CA GLU A 79 -23.64 5.15 -35.13
C GLU A 79 -23.22 4.99 -36.59
N LYS A 80 -22.00 4.50 -36.84
CA LYS A 80 -21.51 4.22 -38.20
C LYS A 80 -22.33 3.14 -38.88
N GLU A 81 -22.59 2.03 -38.19
CA GLU A 81 -23.42 0.94 -38.69
C GLU A 81 -24.85 1.41 -38.97
N HIS A 82 -25.44 2.20 -38.07
CA HIS A 82 -26.78 2.73 -38.24
C HIS A 82 -26.89 3.61 -39.49
N GLN A 83 -25.90 4.48 -39.72
CA GLN A 83 -25.84 5.30 -40.93
C GLN A 83 -25.73 4.45 -42.19
N GLN A 84 -24.89 3.41 -42.16
CA GLN A 84 -24.76 2.47 -43.28
C GLN A 84 -26.11 1.79 -43.59
N TYR A 85 -26.74 1.18 -42.58
CA TYR A 85 -28.01 0.50 -42.79
C TYR A 85 -29.14 1.44 -43.21
N GLN A 86 -29.15 2.67 -42.71
CA GLN A 86 -30.14 3.66 -43.13
C GLN A 86 -30.00 3.98 -44.63
N GLN A 87 -28.77 4.09 -45.14
CA GLN A 87 -28.53 4.28 -46.58
C GLN A 87 -28.98 3.06 -47.39
N GLU A 88 -28.66 1.85 -46.94
CA GLU A 88 -29.07 0.61 -47.60
C GLU A 88 -30.60 0.46 -47.66
N LEU A 89 -31.29 0.72 -46.56
CA LEU A 89 -32.76 0.72 -46.51
C LEU A 89 -33.36 1.78 -47.43
N SER A 90 -32.80 2.99 -47.45
CA SER A 90 -33.28 4.08 -48.32
C SER A 90 -33.18 3.68 -49.80
N ARG A 91 -32.12 2.97 -50.21
CA ARG A 91 -31.98 2.43 -51.58
C ARG A 91 -33.06 1.41 -51.91
N MET A 92 -33.54 0.66 -50.92
CA MET A 92 -34.66 -0.28 -51.05
C MET A 92 -36.05 0.39 -50.90
N GLY A 93 -36.11 1.71 -50.70
CA GLY A 93 -37.36 2.43 -50.42
C GLY A 93 -37.96 2.13 -49.03
N LYS A 94 -37.16 1.57 -48.11
CA LYS A 94 -37.54 1.26 -46.73
C LYS A 94 -36.87 2.23 -45.77
N ALA A 95 -37.37 2.31 -44.54
CA ALA A 95 -36.77 3.11 -43.47
C ALA A 95 -36.87 2.40 -42.13
N PHE A 96 -36.03 2.79 -41.18
CA PHE A 96 -36.15 2.33 -39.80
C PHE A 96 -37.44 2.88 -39.18
N TYR A 97 -38.13 2.04 -38.42
CA TYR A 97 -39.22 2.46 -37.56
C TYR A 97 -38.69 3.40 -36.47
N LYS A 98 -39.39 4.51 -36.24
CA LYS A 98 -39.13 5.44 -35.15
C LYS A 98 -40.45 5.76 -34.48
N GLU A 99 -40.58 5.38 -33.21
CA GLU A 99 -41.72 5.79 -32.40
C GLU A 99 -41.70 7.31 -32.27
N ARG A 100 -42.82 7.94 -32.61
CA ARG A 100 -43.07 9.34 -32.30
C ARG A 100 -43.82 9.36 -30.98
N PHE A 101 -43.17 9.86 -29.93
CA PHE A 101 -43.82 10.22 -28.67
C PHE A 101 -44.56 11.55 -28.83
#